data_AF-A0A5D2F214-F1
#
_entry.id   AF-A0A5D2F214-F1
#
_cell.length_a   1.000
_cell.length_b   1.000
_cell.length_c   1.000
_cell.angle_alpha   90.00
_cell.angle_beta   90.00
_cell.angle_gamma   90.00
#
_symmetry.space_group_name_H-M   'P 1'
#
loop_
_entity.id
_entity.type
_entity.pdbx_description
1 polymer ?
#
loop_
_entity_poly.entity_id
_entity_poly.type
_entity_poly.pdbx_seq_one_letter_code
_entity_poly.pdbx_strand_id
1 'polypeptide(L)'
;MSTRGLLDALSHALSNSASQGAVQSCAATLHSILIADESSRPIIGSKRDILYTLLSIIGDKHALARSIKDALEALFGIALYQLNRASLVGLGAVPALVSLIVRDARKGIVEDATAVLAQIAGCEESEEAMRKAGGLKVLGDLLDKKTTASTRIRENAVAALLNLARCGGEQGRKEVREMGVKVMDVITEVGENGSPKGKAKAIELLKYVVDGNEYENQ
;
A
#
# COMPACT_ATOMS: atom_id res chain seq x y z
N MET A 1 -22.03 16.99 15.55
CA MET A 1 -20.99 17.82 16.20
C MET A 1 -20.01 17.04 17.09
N SER A 2 -20.35 15.84 17.57
CA SER A 2 -19.46 15.06 18.47
C SER A 2 -18.20 14.46 17.80
N THR A 3 -18.27 14.09 16.53
CA THR A 3 -17.16 13.43 15.80
C THR A 3 -15.98 14.34 15.48
N ARG A 4 -16.21 15.63 15.23
CA ARG A 4 -15.11 16.58 14.92
C ARG A 4 -14.18 16.78 16.13
N GLY A 5 -14.75 17.00 17.32
CA GLY A 5 -13.96 17.15 18.55
C GLY A 5 -13.16 15.90 18.92
N LEU A 6 -13.72 14.70 18.68
CA LEU A 6 -13.00 13.44 18.86
C LEU A 6 -11.80 13.34 17.92
N LEU A 7 -11.99 13.63 16.62
CA LEU A 7 -10.90 13.54 15.64
C LEU A 7 -9.81 14.57 15.91
N ASP A 8 -10.14 15.78 16.36
CA ASP A 8 -9.17 16.79 16.76
C ASP A 8 -8.37 16.37 18.00
N ALA A 9 -9.03 15.76 18.99
CA ALA A 9 -8.38 15.20 20.17
C ALA A 9 -7.44 14.04 19.81
N LEU A 10 -7.86 13.14 18.92
CA LEU A 10 -7.02 12.05 18.41
C LEU A 10 -5.81 12.58 17.63
N SER A 11 -6.01 13.59 16.78
CA SER A 11 -4.94 14.31 16.06
C SER A 11 -3.88 14.84 17.03
N HIS A 12 -4.35 15.54 18.07
CA HIS A 12 -3.49 16.13 19.08
C HIS A 12 -2.74 15.07 19.88
N ALA A 13 -3.44 14.01 20.34
CA ALA A 13 -2.85 12.93 21.10
C ALA A 13 -1.82 12.12 20.29
N LEU A 14 -2.09 11.84 19.00
CA LEU A 14 -1.14 11.19 18.11
C LEU A 14 0.14 12.01 17.95
N SER A 15 0.00 13.31 17.74
CA SER A 15 1.11 14.18 17.37
C SER A 15 1.94 14.67 18.56
N ASN A 16 1.36 14.69 19.78
CA ASN A 16 2.00 15.32 20.96
C ASN A 16 2.17 14.37 22.15
N SER A 17 1.76 13.11 22.06
CA SER A 17 1.90 12.16 23.18
C SER A 17 3.34 11.69 23.34
N ALA A 18 3.87 11.81 24.57
CA ALA A 18 5.12 11.18 24.98
C ALA A 18 4.99 9.66 25.21
N SER A 19 3.77 9.13 25.23
CA SER A 19 3.49 7.70 25.46
C SER A 19 3.26 6.95 24.14
N GLN A 20 4.15 6.01 23.84
CA GLN A 20 4.00 5.07 22.73
C GLN A 20 2.70 4.25 22.82
N GLY A 21 2.26 3.93 24.05
CA GLY A 21 1.00 3.24 24.28
C GLY A 21 -0.21 4.06 23.86
N ALA A 22 -0.22 5.36 24.17
CA ALA A 22 -1.31 6.25 23.78
C ALA A 22 -1.34 6.49 22.26
N VAL A 23 -0.18 6.68 21.62
CA VAL A 23 -0.06 6.80 20.15
C VAL A 23 -0.65 5.57 19.47
N GLN A 24 -0.32 4.38 19.96
CA GLN A 24 -0.86 3.14 19.43
C GLN A 24 -2.38 3.02 19.64
N SER A 25 -2.88 3.28 20.85
CA SER A 25 -4.33 3.24 21.11
C SER A 25 -5.09 4.21 20.20
N CYS A 26 -4.50 5.36 19.87
CA CYS A 26 -5.07 6.29 18.91
C CYS A 26 -5.07 5.71 17.48
N ALA A 27 -3.99 5.07 17.02
CA ALA A 27 -3.93 4.41 15.71
C ALA A 27 -5.01 3.31 15.57
N ALA A 28 -5.16 2.46 16.59
CA ALA A 28 -6.20 1.42 16.62
C ALA A 28 -7.62 2.02 16.64
N THR A 29 -7.81 3.14 17.35
CA THR A 29 -9.09 3.86 17.37
C THR A 29 -9.41 4.45 16.00
N LEU A 30 -8.42 5.06 15.31
CA LEU A 30 -8.59 5.56 13.96
C LEU A 30 -8.98 4.45 12.99
N HIS A 31 -8.29 3.29 13.05
CA HIS A 31 -8.65 2.13 12.24
C HIS A 31 -10.11 1.70 12.48
N SER A 32 -10.53 1.63 13.74
CA SER A 32 -11.92 1.30 14.11
C SER A 32 -12.93 2.30 13.54
N ILE A 33 -12.63 3.61 13.57
CA ILE A 33 -13.47 4.65 12.98
C ILE A 33 -13.56 4.49 11.45
N LEU A 34 -12.43 4.23 10.78
CA LEU A 34 -12.37 4.05 9.33
C LEU A 34 -13.12 2.81 8.83
N ILE A 35 -13.25 1.79 9.67
CA ILE A 35 -14.11 0.62 9.40
C ILE A 35 -15.58 0.98 9.63
N ALA A 36 -15.90 1.66 10.73
CA ALA A 36 -17.27 1.92 11.15
C ALA A 36 -17.96 2.98 10.28
N ASP A 37 -17.21 3.94 9.76
CA ASP A 37 -17.74 5.09 9.02
C ASP A 37 -16.84 5.47 7.84
N GLU A 38 -17.26 5.12 6.63
CA GLU A 38 -16.52 5.49 5.41
C GLU A 38 -16.47 7.00 5.17
N SER A 39 -17.44 7.77 5.70
CA SER A 39 -17.47 9.22 5.57
C SER A 39 -16.38 9.92 6.40
N SER A 40 -15.76 9.18 7.32
CA SER A 40 -14.61 9.66 8.10
C SER A 40 -13.31 9.70 7.29
N ARG A 41 -13.18 8.91 6.21
CA ARG A 41 -11.95 8.80 5.40
C ARG A 41 -11.45 10.14 4.84
N PRO A 42 -12.27 11.00 4.19
CA PRO A 42 -11.81 12.32 3.75
C PRO A 42 -11.43 13.24 4.92
N ILE A 43 -12.13 13.14 6.05
CA ILE A 43 -11.88 14.01 7.22
C ILE A 43 -10.53 13.65 7.86
N ILE A 44 -10.31 12.36 8.14
CA ILE A 44 -9.05 11.87 8.72
C ILE A 44 -7.91 12.06 7.71
N GLY A 45 -8.13 11.78 6.44
CA GLY A 45 -7.13 11.95 5.37
C GLY A 45 -6.68 13.39 5.15
N SER A 46 -7.50 14.38 5.49
CA SER A 46 -7.12 15.79 5.43
C SER A 46 -6.18 16.24 6.56
N LYS A 47 -6.03 15.43 7.62
CA LYS A 47 -5.22 15.74 8.81
C LYS A 47 -3.78 15.26 8.62
N ARG A 48 -2.93 16.14 8.09
CA ARG A 48 -1.52 15.84 7.74
C ARG A 48 -0.69 15.37 8.95
N ASP A 49 -1.00 15.83 10.14
CA ASP A 49 -0.36 15.47 11.40
C ASP A 49 -0.64 14.00 11.78
N ILE A 50 -1.87 13.53 11.58
CA ILE A 50 -2.22 12.10 11.68
C ILE A 50 -1.41 11.29 10.68
N LEU A 51 -1.45 11.68 9.39
CA LEU A 51 -0.74 10.95 8.33
C LEU A 51 0.77 10.86 8.62
N TYR A 52 1.38 11.99 8.98
CA TYR A 52 2.80 12.06 9.33
C TYR A 52 3.14 11.15 10.51
N THR A 53 2.34 11.18 11.57
CA THR A 53 2.56 10.33 12.75
C THR A 53 2.49 8.85 12.40
N LEU A 54 1.47 8.43 11.64
CA LEU A 54 1.33 7.03 11.21
C LEU A 54 2.53 6.58 10.34
N LEU A 55 2.99 7.45 9.44
CA LEU A 55 4.18 7.20 8.62
C LEU A 55 5.47 7.13 9.44
N SER A 56 5.58 7.97 10.48
CA SER A 56 6.71 7.94 11.40
C SER A 56 6.77 6.63 12.19
N ILE A 57 5.62 6.07 12.59
CA ILE A 57 5.56 4.78 13.32
C ILE A 57 6.09 3.65 12.43
N ILE A 58 5.68 3.58 11.17
CA ILE A 58 6.14 2.52 10.26
C ILE A 58 7.61 2.72 9.79
N GLY A 59 8.10 3.96 9.86
CA GLY A 59 9.48 4.32 9.54
C GLY A 59 10.46 4.06 10.69
N ASP A 60 9.98 4.03 11.93
CA ASP A 60 10.80 3.80 13.12
C ASP A 60 11.23 2.33 13.24
N LYS A 61 12.54 2.10 13.20
CA LYS A 61 13.16 0.77 13.32
C LYS A 61 12.97 0.12 14.69
N HIS A 62 12.62 0.92 15.70
CA HIS A 62 12.41 0.47 17.07
C HIS A 62 10.93 0.36 17.45
N ALA A 63 10.02 0.68 16.52
CA ALA A 63 8.59 0.55 16.77
C ALA A 63 8.19 -0.91 17.05
N LEU A 64 7.31 -1.08 18.03
CA LEU A 64 6.75 -2.38 18.37
C LEU A 64 5.90 -2.91 17.21
N ALA A 65 5.91 -4.24 17.03
CA ALA A 65 5.16 -4.91 15.96
C ALA A 65 3.68 -4.49 15.93
N ARG A 66 3.07 -4.41 17.13
CA ARG A 66 1.66 -4.01 17.29
C ARG A 66 1.41 -2.57 16.85
N SER A 67 2.33 -1.65 17.15
CA SER A 67 2.21 -0.25 16.73
C SER A 67 2.33 -0.09 15.21
N ILE A 68 3.26 -0.82 14.59
CA ILE A 68 3.39 -0.86 13.12
C ILE A 68 2.10 -1.41 12.50
N LYS A 69 1.57 -2.50 13.05
CA LYS A 69 0.33 -3.11 12.55
C LYS A 69 -0.86 -2.15 12.63
N ASP A 70 -1.11 -1.57 13.80
CA ASP A 70 -2.22 -0.63 13.99
C ASP A 70 -2.08 0.60 13.06
N ALA A 71 -0.84 1.06 12.82
CA ALA A 71 -0.57 2.15 11.89
C ALA A 71 -0.83 1.76 10.43
N LEU A 72 -0.42 0.57 9.99
CA LEU A 72 -0.68 0.06 8.64
C LEU A 72 -2.18 -0.14 8.39
N GLU A 73 -2.91 -0.67 9.35
CA GLU A 73 -4.38 -0.82 9.26
C GLU A 73 -5.09 0.52 9.10
N ALA A 74 -4.68 1.55 9.88
CA ALA A 74 -5.20 2.91 9.72
C ALA A 74 -4.82 3.52 8.36
N LEU A 75 -3.56 3.39 7.93
CA LEU A 75 -3.09 3.87 6.63
C LEU A 75 -3.85 3.20 5.46
N PHE A 76 -4.14 1.90 5.56
CA PHE A 76 -4.94 1.18 4.58
C PHE A 76 -6.34 1.79 4.50
N GLY A 77 -7.02 1.96 5.63
CA GLY A 77 -8.36 2.56 5.69
C GLY A 77 -8.42 3.97 5.13
N ILE A 78 -7.39 4.79 5.38
CA ILE A 78 -7.26 6.14 4.81
C ILE A 78 -7.09 6.08 3.29
N ALA A 79 -6.25 5.17 2.79
CA ALA A 79 -5.95 5.02 1.36
C ALA A 79 -7.11 4.43 0.54
N LEU A 80 -8.14 3.86 1.19
CA LEU A 80 -9.37 3.44 0.50
C LEU A 80 -10.10 4.63 -0.15
N TYR A 81 -9.94 5.84 0.37
CA TYR A 81 -10.41 7.05 -0.31
C TYR A 81 -9.33 7.57 -1.27
N GLN A 82 -9.63 7.51 -2.56
CA GLN A 82 -8.69 7.80 -3.65
C GLN A 82 -7.94 9.13 -3.49
N LEU A 83 -8.63 10.21 -3.11
CA LEU A 83 -8.04 11.55 -3.00
C LEU A 83 -7.04 11.69 -1.84
N ASN A 84 -7.03 10.75 -0.88
CA ASN A 84 -6.04 10.75 0.19
C ASN A 84 -4.67 10.23 -0.27
N ARG A 85 -4.62 9.46 -1.36
CA ARG A 85 -3.40 8.77 -1.79
C ARG A 85 -2.30 9.73 -2.21
N ALA A 86 -2.63 10.76 -2.98
CA ALA A 86 -1.70 11.83 -3.36
C ALA A 86 -1.06 12.51 -2.13
N SER A 87 -1.87 12.79 -1.10
CA SER A 87 -1.38 13.36 0.17
C SER A 87 -0.44 12.41 0.90
N LEU A 88 -0.75 11.11 0.95
CA LEU A 88 0.13 10.09 1.53
C LEU A 88 1.47 9.99 0.77
N VAL A 89 1.43 9.96 -0.57
CA VAL A 89 2.63 9.93 -1.41
C VAL A 89 3.49 11.17 -1.15
N GLY A 90 2.89 12.37 -1.15
CA GLY A 90 3.58 13.62 -0.88
C GLY A 90 4.18 13.73 0.52
N LEU A 91 3.73 12.92 1.47
CA LEU A 91 4.29 12.79 2.82
C LEU A 91 5.35 11.68 2.94
N GLY A 92 5.73 11.02 1.83
CA GLY A 92 6.77 10.00 1.82
C GLY A 92 6.27 8.59 2.16
N ALA A 93 4.99 8.29 1.98
CA ALA A 93 4.45 6.96 2.27
C ALA A 93 5.14 5.84 1.46
N VAL A 94 5.41 6.08 0.18
CA VAL A 94 6.03 5.08 -0.72
C VAL A 94 7.42 4.64 -0.21
N PRO A 95 8.42 5.53 -0.02
CA PRO A 95 9.72 5.10 0.50
C PRO A 95 9.64 4.49 1.90
N ALA A 96 8.73 4.95 2.77
CA ALA A 96 8.54 4.36 4.09
C ALA A 96 8.06 2.90 4.01
N LEU A 97 7.04 2.63 3.20
CA LEU A 97 6.48 1.29 3.00
C LEU A 97 7.46 0.35 2.30
N VAL A 98 8.13 0.81 1.24
CA VAL A 98 9.15 0.01 0.53
C VAL A 98 10.28 -0.36 1.48
N SER A 99 10.76 0.60 2.29
CA SER A 99 11.82 0.32 3.26
C SER A 99 11.37 -0.62 4.37
N LEU A 100 10.10 -0.54 4.81
CA LEU A 100 9.52 -1.47 5.77
C LEU A 100 9.44 -2.89 5.22
N ILE A 101 8.93 -3.06 4.00
CA ILE A 101 8.83 -4.37 3.30
C ILE A 101 10.19 -5.05 3.20
N VAL A 102 11.24 -4.28 2.87
CA VAL A 102 12.60 -4.83 2.73
C VAL A 102 13.23 -5.19 4.08
N ARG A 103 12.99 -4.39 5.14
CA ARG A 103 13.68 -4.58 6.42
C ARG A 103 12.99 -5.57 7.36
N ASP A 104 11.68 -5.78 7.21
CA ASP A 104 10.89 -6.56 8.17
C ASP A 104 10.71 -8.01 7.72
N ALA A 105 11.10 -8.97 8.57
CA ALA A 105 10.98 -10.40 8.27
C ALA A 105 9.60 -10.98 8.67
N ARG A 106 8.76 -10.24 9.38
CA ARG A 106 7.48 -10.74 9.89
C ARG A 106 6.45 -10.71 8.77
N LYS A 107 6.04 -11.88 8.29
CA LYS A 107 5.09 -12.03 7.17
C LYS A 107 3.82 -11.17 7.31
N GLY A 108 3.25 -11.07 8.52
CA GLY A 108 2.07 -10.24 8.75
C GLY A 108 2.31 -8.75 8.47
N ILE A 109 3.44 -8.20 8.92
CA ILE A 109 3.80 -6.80 8.67
C ILE A 109 4.06 -6.56 7.18
N VAL A 110 4.78 -7.47 6.52
CA VAL A 110 5.04 -7.38 5.08
C VAL A 110 3.74 -7.46 4.28
N GLU A 111 2.81 -8.34 4.68
CA GLU A 111 1.49 -8.47 4.06
C GLU A 111 0.68 -7.18 4.16
N ASP A 112 0.58 -6.59 5.35
CA ASP A 112 -0.15 -5.34 5.61
C ASP A 112 0.52 -4.15 4.88
N ALA A 113 1.85 -4.06 4.92
CA ALA A 113 2.59 -3.00 4.23
C ALA A 113 2.43 -3.06 2.71
N THR A 114 2.48 -4.26 2.14
CA THR A 114 2.25 -4.46 0.70
C THR A 114 0.80 -4.15 0.33
N ALA A 115 -0.17 -4.42 1.22
CA ALA A 115 -1.57 -4.06 1.01
C ALA A 115 -1.77 -2.54 0.95
N VAL A 116 -1.16 -1.79 1.87
CA VAL A 116 -1.18 -0.31 1.85
C VAL A 116 -0.51 0.21 0.59
N LEU A 117 0.67 -0.32 0.24
CA LEU A 117 1.40 0.08 -0.96
C LEU A 117 0.56 -0.14 -2.23
N ALA A 118 -0.16 -1.26 -2.32
CA ALA A 118 -1.06 -1.54 -3.42
C ALA A 118 -2.21 -0.53 -3.55
N GLN A 119 -2.75 -0.01 -2.44
CA GLN A 119 -3.75 1.06 -2.51
C GLN A 119 -3.14 2.36 -3.04
N ILE A 120 -2.00 2.76 -2.47
CA ILE A 120 -1.33 4.02 -2.82
C ILE A 120 -0.84 4.02 -4.28
N ALA A 121 -0.41 2.86 -4.80
CA ALA A 121 -0.01 2.66 -6.19
C ALA A 121 -1.09 3.04 -7.22
N GLY A 122 -2.35 3.20 -6.80
CA GLY A 122 -3.44 3.60 -7.68
C GLY A 122 -3.60 5.10 -7.86
N CYS A 123 -2.55 5.92 -7.72
CA CYS A 123 -2.57 7.35 -8.04
C CYS A 123 -1.32 7.75 -8.84
N GLU A 124 -1.44 8.78 -9.69
CA GLU A 124 -0.37 9.22 -10.61
C GLU A 124 0.90 9.63 -9.85
N GLU A 125 0.76 10.31 -8.70
CA GLU A 125 1.90 10.75 -7.89
C GLU A 125 2.76 9.58 -7.41
N SER A 126 2.16 8.39 -7.27
CA SER A 126 2.86 7.21 -6.78
C SER A 126 3.87 6.64 -7.77
N GLU A 127 3.73 6.89 -9.07
CA GLU A 127 4.58 6.26 -10.09
C GLU A 127 6.05 6.65 -9.94
N GLU A 128 6.31 7.96 -9.94
CA GLU A 128 7.67 8.47 -9.80
C GLU A 128 8.24 8.17 -8.41
N ALA A 129 7.39 8.18 -7.38
CA ALA A 129 7.79 7.79 -6.03
C ALA A 129 8.19 6.31 -5.97
N MET A 130 7.46 5.43 -6.65
CA MET A 130 7.75 3.99 -6.74
C MET A 130 9.05 3.74 -7.49
N ARG A 131 9.30 4.44 -8.60
CA ARG A 131 10.55 4.34 -9.36
C ARG A 131 11.75 4.76 -8.52
N LYS A 132 11.68 5.93 -7.88
CA LYS A 132 12.74 6.45 -7.01
C LYS A 132 13.02 5.59 -5.79
N ALA A 133 11.98 5.01 -5.19
CA ALA A 133 12.12 4.14 -4.02
C ALA A 133 12.57 2.71 -4.37
N GLY A 134 12.66 2.34 -5.66
CA GLY A 134 12.91 0.96 -6.08
C GLY A 134 11.73 0.02 -5.82
N GLY A 135 10.51 0.56 -5.72
CA GLY A 135 9.30 -0.18 -5.40
C GLY A 135 8.97 -1.28 -6.40
N LEU A 136 9.21 -1.06 -7.70
CA LEU A 136 9.03 -2.08 -8.73
C LEU A 136 9.92 -3.30 -8.51
N LYS A 137 11.19 -3.09 -8.17
CA LYS A 137 12.13 -4.17 -7.85
C LYS A 137 11.65 -4.95 -6.64
N VAL A 138 11.24 -4.26 -5.57
CA VAL A 138 10.72 -4.91 -4.35
C VAL A 138 9.46 -5.73 -4.63
N LEU A 139 8.53 -5.21 -5.45
CA LEU A 139 7.35 -5.96 -5.87
C LEU A 139 7.72 -7.20 -6.71
N GLY A 140 8.70 -7.07 -7.61
CA GLY A 140 9.24 -8.20 -8.38
C GLY A 140 9.87 -9.26 -7.48
N ASP A 141 10.66 -8.85 -6.47
CA ASP A 141 11.27 -9.76 -5.49
C ASP A 141 10.20 -10.52 -4.71
N LEU A 142 9.10 -9.87 -4.27
CA LEU A 142 7.98 -10.53 -3.61
C LEU A 142 7.24 -11.55 -4.51
N LEU A 143 7.39 -11.44 -5.83
CA LEU A 143 6.87 -12.37 -6.82
C LEU A 143 7.90 -13.40 -7.30
N ASP A 144 9.15 -13.37 -6.81
CA ASP A 144 10.10 -14.44 -7.11
C ASP A 144 9.74 -15.69 -6.28
N LYS A 145 9.57 -16.84 -6.96
CA LYS A 145 9.29 -18.15 -6.36
C LYS A 145 10.34 -18.60 -5.34
N LYS A 146 11.56 -18.03 -5.38
CA LYS A 146 12.62 -18.30 -4.40
C LYS A 146 12.37 -17.63 -3.05
N THR A 147 11.45 -16.69 -2.97
CA THR A 147 11.13 -16.01 -1.71
C THR A 147 10.10 -16.79 -0.89
N THR A 148 10.10 -16.56 0.43
CA THR A 148 9.14 -17.17 1.35
C THR A 148 7.81 -16.41 1.44
N ALA A 149 7.49 -15.59 0.42
CA ALA A 149 6.29 -14.76 0.37
C ALA A 149 5.02 -15.62 0.46
N SER A 150 4.01 -15.13 1.21
CA SER A 150 2.70 -15.76 1.29
C SER A 150 1.90 -15.52 0.00
N THR A 151 0.87 -16.32 -0.23
CA THR A 151 -0.07 -16.09 -1.34
C THR A 151 -0.67 -14.68 -1.29
N ARG A 152 -1.03 -14.19 -0.10
CA ARG A 152 -1.58 -12.84 0.07
C ARG A 152 -0.59 -11.73 -0.23
N ILE A 153 0.69 -11.90 0.15
CA ILE A 153 1.75 -10.96 -0.24
C ILE A 153 1.86 -10.89 -1.76
N ARG A 154 1.84 -12.04 -2.45
CA ARG A 154 1.85 -12.08 -3.92
C ARG A 154 0.63 -11.41 -4.52
N GLU A 155 -0.57 -11.69 -4.01
CA GLU A 155 -1.81 -11.03 -4.47
C GLU A 155 -1.77 -9.51 -4.29
N ASN A 156 -1.23 -9.02 -3.16
CA ASN A 156 -1.05 -7.60 -2.92
C ASN A 156 0.00 -7.01 -3.87
N ALA A 157 1.09 -7.72 -4.14
CA ALA A 157 2.10 -7.28 -5.10
C ALA A 157 1.52 -7.18 -6.52
N VAL A 158 0.77 -8.19 -6.97
CA VAL A 158 0.02 -8.17 -8.23
C VAL A 158 -0.93 -6.97 -8.29
N ALA A 159 -1.66 -6.71 -7.20
CA ALA A 159 -2.55 -5.56 -7.12
C ALA A 159 -1.82 -4.23 -7.25
N ALA A 160 -0.64 -4.08 -6.65
CA ALA A 160 0.19 -2.90 -6.79
C ALA A 160 0.67 -2.72 -8.23
N LEU A 161 1.16 -3.78 -8.88
CA LEU A 161 1.60 -3.74 -10.27
C LEU A 161 0.47 -3.41 -11.24
N LEU A 162 -0.74 -3.95 -11.03
CA LEU A 162 -1.92 -3.59 -11.81
C LEU A 162 -2.24 -2.09 -11.70
N ASN A 163 -2.20 -1.56 -10.49
CA ASN A 163 -2.48 -0.15 -10.25
C ASN A 163 -1.43 0.75 -10.90
N LEU A 164 -0.14 0.40 -10.81
CA LEU A 164 0.93 1.11 -11.50
C LEU A 164 0.80 1.03 -13.02
N ALA A 165 0.46 -0.13 -13.57
CA ALA A 165 0.27 -0.29 -15.00
C ALA A 165 -0.89 0.59 -15.51
N ARG A 166 -2.00 0.67 -14.76
CA ARG A 166 -3.14 1.51 -15.10
C ARG A 166 -2.83 3.01 -15.03
N CYS A 167 -2.16 3.45 -13.97
CA CYS A 167 -1.81 4.87 -13.80
C CYS A 167 -0.74 5.30 -14.81
N GLY A 168 0.33 4.52 -14.95
CA GLY A 168 1.48 4.87 -15.79
C GLY A 168 1.33 4.58 -17.27
N GLY A 169 0.13 4.18 -17.72
CA GLY A 169 -0.17 3.86 -19.11
C GLY A 169 0.85 2.90 -19.72
N GLU A 170 1.37 3.26 -20.90
CA GLU A 170 2.31 2.39 -21.62
C GLU A 170 3.64 2.18 -20.88
N GLN A 171 4.16 3.22 -20.23
CA GLN A 171 5.40 3.11 -19.47
C GLN A 171 5.22 2.14 -18.28
N GLY A 172 4.11 2.27 -17.54
CA GLY A 172 3.79 1.35 -16.44
C GLY A 172 3.61 -0.09 -16.91
N ARG A 173 2.94 -0.30 -18.05
CA ARG A 173 2.81 -1.63 -18.68
C ARG A 173 4.15 -2.23 -19.04
N LYS A 174 5.01 -1.45 -19.71
CA LYS A 174 6.35 -1.88 -20.10
C LYS A 174 7.20 -2.27 -18.90
N GLU A 175 7.17 -1.47 -17.85
CA GLU A 175 7.90 -1.76 -16.61
C GLU A 175 7.49 -3.09 -15.98
N VAL A 176 6.21 -3.47 -16.04
CA VAL A 176 5.76 -4.80 -15.59
C VAL A 176 6.23 -5.91 -16.53
N ARG A 177 6.16 -5.73 -17.86
CA ARG A 177 6.66 -6.73 -18.83
C ARG A 177 8.14 -7.03 -18.64
N GLU A 178 8.92 -6.01 -18.35
CA GLU A 178 10.37 -6.10 -18.19
C GLU A 178 10.81 -6.74 -16.87
N MET A 179 9.89 -7.05 -15.95
CA MET A 179 10.20 -7.82 -14.73
C MET A 179 10.61 -9.27 -15.00
N GLY A 180 10.37 -9.75 -16.22
CA GLY A 180 10.86 -11.03 -16.72
C GLY A 180 9.89 -12.19 -16.53
N VAL A 181 10.15 -13.27 -17.29
CA VAL A 181 9.24 -14.42 -17.44
C VAL A 181 8.86 -15.06 -16.11
N LYS A 182 9.81 -15.17 -15.17
CA LYS A 182 9.55 -15.81 -13.87
C LYS A 182 8.53 -15.07 -13.01
N VAL A 183 8.52 -13.73 -13.08
CA VAL A 183 7.53 -12.90 -12.37
C VAL A 183 6.17 -13.07 -13.06
N MET A 184 6.15 -13.07 -14.40
CA MET A 184 4.93 -13.32 -15.18
C MET A 184 4.31 -14.69 -14.90
N ASP A 185 5.12 -15.74 -14.74
CA ASP A 185 4.64 -17.08 -14.37
C ASP A 185 3.92 -17.07 -13.01
N VAL A 186 4.43 -16.30 -12.05
CA VAL A 186 3.81 -16.16 -10.73
C VAL A 186 2.52 -15.35 -10.79
N ILE A 187 2.46 -14.30 -11.62
CA ILE A 187 1.23 -13.56 -11.86
C ILE A 187 0.16 -14.50 -12.45
N THR A 188 0.52 -15.34 -13.42
CA THR A 188 -0.36 -16.38 -13.98
C THR A 188 -0.85 -17.36 -12.92
N GLU A 189 0.06 -17.86 -12.09
CA GLU A 189 -0.28 -18.78 -10.99
C GLU A 189 -1.27 -18.14 -9.99
N VAL A 190 -1.12 -16.84 -9.69
CA VAL A 190 -2.11 -16.08 -8.88
C VAL A 190 -3.45 -15.98 -9.61
N GLY A 191 -3.45 -15.82 -10.94
CA GLY A 191 -4.65 -15.83 -11.78
C GLY A 191 -5.36 -17.19 -11.81
N GLU A 192 -4.66 -18.28 -11.54
CA GLU A 192 -5.25 -19.62 -11.50
C GLU A 192 -5.75 -19.97 -10.09
N ASN A 193 -4.91 -19.72 -9.09
CA ASN A 193 -5.01 -20.30 -7.74
C ASN A 193 -5.23 -19.27 -6.61
N GLY A 194 -5.22 -17.97 -6.92
CA GLY A 194 -5.42 -16.92 -5.93
C GLY A 194 -6.83 -16.87 -5.35
N SER A 195 -7.00 -16.04 -4.32
CA SER A 195 -8.32 -15.65 -3.80
C SER A 195 -9.19 -15.05 -4.92
N PRO A 196 -10.52 -15.01 -4.81
CA PRO A 196 -11.37 -14.42 -5.84
C PRO A 196 -10.93 -13.01 -6.26
N LYS A 197 -10.48 -12.19 -5.29
CA LYS A 197 -9.94 -10.84 -5.56
C LYS A 197 -8.56 -10.89 -6.21
N GLY A 198 -7.67 -11.73 -5.70
CA GLY A 198 -6.32 -11.91 -6.24
C GLY A 198 -6.33 -12.38 -7.70
N LYS A 199 -7.14 -13.41 -7.97
CA LYS A 199 -7.38 -13.96 -9.30
C LYS A 199 -7.89 -12.90 -10.28
N ALA A 200 -8.93 -12.15 -9.89
CA ALA A 200 -9.49 -11.10 -10.73
C ALA A 200 -8.43 -10.05 -11.12
N LYS A 201 -7.62 -9.60 -10.15
CA LYS A 201 -6.56 -8.61 -10.40
C LYS A 201 -5.40 -9.17 -11.23
N ALA A 202 -5.01 -10.43 -11.02
CA ALA A 202 -3.98 -11.07 -11.81
C ALA A 202 -4.38 -11.22 -13.28
N ILE A 203 -5.60 -11.73 -13.53
CA ILE A 203 -6.14 -11.85 -14.89
C ILE A 203 -6.19 -10.48 -15.57
N GLU A 204 -6.63 -9.45 -14.84
CA GLU A 204 -6.68 -8.10 -15.38
C GLU A 204 -5.30 -7.52 -15.68
N LEU A 205 -4.31 -7.74 -14.80
CA LEU A 205 -2.93 -7.33 -15.05
C LEU A 205 -2.38 -8.00 -16.30
N LEU A 206 -2.59 -9.31 -16.46
CA LEU A 206 -2.12 -10.04 -17.63
C LEU A 206 -2.72 -9.48 -18.91
N LYS A 207 -4.03 -9.23 -18.95
CA LYS A 207 -4.69 -8.56 -20.09
C LYS A 207 -4.06 -7.21 -20.39
N TYR A 208 -3.92 -6.37 -19.36
CA TYR A 208 -3.38 -5.03 -19.51
C TYR A 208 -1.95 -5.03 -20.05
N VAL A 209 -1.16 -6.02 -19.66
CA VAL A 209 0.27 -6.13 -20.00
C VAL A 209 0.48 -6.81 -21.36
N VAL A 210 -0.38 -7.76 -21.75
CA VAL A 210 -0.31 -8.55 -23.00
C VAL A 210 -1.05 -7.86 -24.16
N ASP A 211 -2.24 -7.32 -23.94
CA ASP A 211 -3.08 -6.73 -25.01
C ASP A 211 -2.56 -5.36 -25.48
N GLY A 212 -1.60 -4.76 -24.77
CA GLY A 212 -0.92 -3.52 -25.19
C GLY A 212 -0.10 -3.67 -26.49
N ASN A 213 0.14 -4.88 -26.98
CA ASN A 213 0.87 -5.15 -28.22
C ASN A 213 0.02 -5.01 -29.50
N GLU A 214 -1.31 -4.94 -29.41
CA GLU A 214 -2.17 -4.98 -30.60
C GLU A 214 -2.39 -3.62 -31.28
N TYR A 215 -2.04 -2.51 -30.62
CA TYR A 215 -2.26 -1.15 -31.16
C TYR A 215 -0.98 -0.46 -31.70
N GLU A 216 0.19 -1.09 -31.63
CA GLU A 216 1.44 -0.54 -32.17
C GLU A 216 1.79 -1.06 -33.57
N ASN A 217 0.95 -1.92 -34.17
CA ASN A 217 1.16 -2.50 -35.51
C ASN A 217 0.09 -2.11 -36.55
N GLN A 218 -0.61 -0.98 -36.36
CA GLN A 218 -1.49 -0.37 -37.37
C GLN A 218 -1.09 1.07 -37.62
#